data_AF-A0A7Y4PA23-F1
#
_entry.id   AF-A0A7Y4PA23-F1
#
_cell.length_a   1.000
_cell.length_b   1.000
_cell.length_c   1.000
_cell.angle_alpha   90.00
_cell.angle_beta   90.00
_cell.angle_gamma   90.00
#
_symmetry.space_group_name_H-M   'P 1'
#
loop_
_entity.id
_entity.type
_entity.pdbx_description
1 polymer ?
#
loop_
_entity_poly.entity_id
_entity_poly.type
_entity_poly.pdbx_seq_one_letter_code
_entity_poly.pdbx_strand_id
1 'polypeptide(L)'
;MGFDWGNHKKHRDHLIADQGQWLGLLDENATPMMDLPPIVEMSLPEATNDPASGMVKLRVQSARGVVHPVISELVADGLGKTDEVGKLVPLSGPTRFFAIERAGHRRVFRVEFVVAEGGAAAPVKLTIHGTDMSKMLARFPAMSAPTTWAGKWATFTRDWAGPDNVGVRFEKPRDLHDIKLATVADGVTVEGPADQVIRRVIAESLAAVWRAIGQQGLIDDPPVQVAPATVGHVSPHVLIRPTDGSIWEELAPVAAAGVMISASMWWPTDPAIPGLTLTRPTVVVRVDQREKAVSNV
;
A
#
# COMPACT_ATOMS: atom_id res chain seq x y z
N MET A 1 -22.05 5.78 -12.08
CA MET A 1 -22.75 5.98 -10.79
C MET A 1 -21.71 5.73 -9.71
N GLY A 2 -21.36 6.73 -8.89
CA GLY A 2 -20.31 6.59 -7.88
C GLY A 2 -20.75 5.74 -6.69
N PHE A 3 -19.80 5.19 -5.94
CA PHE A 3 -20.08 4.48 -4.69
C PHE A 3 -20.67 5.43 -3.65
N ASP A 4 -21.75 5.02 -2.98
CA ASP A 4 -22.42 5.83 -1.96
C ASP A 4 -21.73 5.67 -0.59
N TRP A 5 -20.72 6.50 -0.38
CA TRP A 5 -19.94 6.55 0.86
C TRP A 5 -20.77 6.87 2.10
N GLY A 6 -21.79 7.72 1.97
CA GLY A 6 -22.63 8.14 3.08
C GLY A 6 -23.50 7.01 3.62
N ASN A 7 -24.18 6.29 2.72
CA ASN A 7 -24.96 5.12 3.11
C ASN A 7 -24.08 3.96 3.57
N HIS A 8 -22.93 3.76 2.93
CA HIS A 8 -22.00 2.73 3.39
C HIS A 8 -21.44 3.03 4.79
N LYS A 9 -21.17 4.30 5.13
CA LYS A 9 -20.79 4.67 6.51
C LYS A 9 -21.88 4.32 7.52
N LYS A 10 -23.15 4.66 7.25
CA LYS A 10 -24.27 4.30 8.13
C LYS A 10 -24.37 2.80 8.35
N HIS A 11 -24.18 2.01 7.29
CA HIS A 11 -24.16 0.55 7.36
C HIS A 11 -23.03 0.03 8.26
N ARG A 12 -21.79 0.53 8.08
CA ARG A 12 -20.67 0.17 8.95
C ARG A 12 -20.91 0.56 10.40
N ASP A 13 -21.38 1.78 10.65
CA ASP A 13 -21.68 2.28 11.99
C ASP A 13 -22.73 1.41 12.70
N HIS A 14 -23.75 0.96 11.95
CA HIS A 14 -24.76 0.02 12.48
C HIS A 14 -24.15 -1.35 12.83
N LEU A 15 -23.32 -1.93 11.95
CA LEU A 15 -22.64 -3.20 12.25
C LEU A 15 -21.66 -3.09 13.42
N ILE A 16 -20.98 -1.96 13.56
CA ILE A 16 -20.09 -1.69 14.70
C ILE A 16 -20.91 -1.56 15.99
N ALA A 17 -22.06 -0.91 15.96
CA ALA A 17 -22.94 -0.80 17.13
C ALA A 17 -23.49 -2.18 17.57
N ASP A 18 -23.87 -3.03 16.61
CA ASP A 18 -24.49 -4.33 16.90
C ASP A 18 -23.46 -5.43 17.23
N GLN A 19 -22.32 -5.44 16.54
CA GLN A 19 -21.34 -6.54 16.56
C GLN A 19 -19.98 -6.13 17.13
N GLY A 20 -19.80 -4.85 17.48
CA GLY A 20 -18.55 -4.28 18.00
C GLY A 20 -17.48 -4.01 16.94
N GLN A 21 -17.66 -4.51 15.71
CA GLN A 21 -16.72 -4.31 14.61
C GLN A 21 -17.39 -4.54 13.25
N TRP A 22 -16.83 -3.90 12.22
CA TRP A 22 -17.11 -4.20 10.82
C TRP A 22 -15.86 -4.76 10.16
N LEU A 23 -16.04 -5.76 9.30
CA LEU A 23 -14.99 -6.33 8.46
C LEU A 23 -15.51 -6.37 7.03
N GLY A 24 -14.76 -5.81 6.09
CA GLY A 24 -15.13 -5.77 4.67
C GLY A 24 -13.98 -6.05 3.71
N LEU A 25 -14.34 -6.51 2.52
CA LEU A 25 -13.44 -6.67 1.38
C LEU A 25 -13.52 -5.43 0.49
N LEU A 26 -12.37 -4.94 0.02
CA LEU A 26 -12.25 -3.81 -0.89
C LEU A 26 -11.59 -4.23 -2.21
N ASP A 27 -11.95 -3.52 -3.28
CA ASP A 27 -11.36 -3.66 -4.61
C ASP A 27 -9.98 -3.00 -4.72
N GLU A 28 -9.40 -3.01 -5.92
CA GLU A 28 -8.09 -2.39 -6.21
C GLU A 28 -8.06 -0.86 -5.98
N ASN A 29 -9.21 -0.20 -5.94
CA ASN A 29 -9.37 1.22 -5.66
C ASN A 29 -9.73 1.48 -4.19
N ALA A 30 -9.64 0.46 -3.33
CA ALA A 30 -10.05 0.49 -1.94
C ALA A 30 -11.53 0.90 -1.73
N THR A 31 -12.37 0.62 -2.73
CA THR A 31 -13.83 0.75 -2.66
C THR A 31 -14.42 -0.52 -2.05
N PRO A 32 -15.28 -0.41 -1.02
CA PRO A 32 -15.92 -1.56 -0.40
C PRO A 32 -16.76 -2.37 -1.39
N MET A 33 -16.50 -3.67 -1.45
CA MET A 33 -17.20 -4.61 -2.33
C MET A 33 -18.29 -5.39 -1.59
N MET A 34 -17.94 -5.91 -0.41
CA MET A 34 -18.84 -6.74 0.40
C MET A 34 -18.39 -6.79 1.86
N ASP A 35 -19.33 -7.06 2.75
CA ASP A 35 -19.01 -7.44 4.12
C ASP A 35 -18.40 -8.84 4.12
N LEU A 36 -17.44 -9.06 5.00
CA LEU A 36 -16.85 -10.37 5.20
C LEU A 36 -17.59 -11.13 6.30
N PRO A 37 -17.63 -12.47 6.23
CA PRO A 37 -18.33 -13.27 7.21
C PRO A 37 -17.66 -13.19 8.60
N PRO A 38 -18.32 -13.72 9.65
CA PRO A 38 -17.81 -13.64 11.01
C PRO A 38 -16.38 -14.19 11.16
N ILE A 39 -15.59 -13.45 11.95
CA ILE A 39 -14.20 -13.79 12.29
C ILE A 39 -14.20 -14.98 13.26
N VAL A 40 -13.42 -16.00 12.90
CA VAL A 40 -13.11 -17.15 13.75
C VAL A 40 -11.87 -16.88 14.59
N GLU A 41 -10.85 -16.30 13.96
CA GLU A 41 -9.56 -16.01 14.57
C GLU A 41 -8.95 -14.79 13.88
N MET A 42 -8.20 -13.98 14.63
CA MET A 42 -7.55 -12.80 14.08
C MET A 42 -6.29 -12.46 14.85
N SER A 43 -5.22 -12.14 14.11
CA SER A 43 -3.96 -11.64 14.63
C SER A 43 -3.55 -10.43 13.81
N LEU A 44 -3.59 -9.25 14.41
CA LEU A 44 -3.22 -7.98 13.77
C LEU A 44 -2.20 -7.27 14.65
N PRO A 45 -0.93 -7.74 14.68
CA PRO A 45 0.10 -7.09 15.48
C PRO A 45 0.22 -5.62 15.10
N GLU A 46 0.70 -4.83 16.05
CA GLU A 46 1.05 -3.44 15.86
C GLU A 46 2.47 -3.28 16.39
N ALA A 47 3.35 -2.83 15.52
CA ALA A 47 4.74 -2.58 15.85
C ALA A 47 5.07 -1.15 15.42
N THR A 48 5.83 -0.47 16.28
CA THR A 48 6.35 0.86 15.97
C THR A 48 7.32 0.76 14.81
N ASN A 49 7.14 1.59 13.78
CA ASN A 49 8.08 1.70 12.65
C ASN A 49 8.46 0.33 12.06
N ASP A 50 7.54 -0.64 12.08
CA ASP A 50 7.70 -1.95 11.45
C ASP A 50 6.36 -2.33 10.79
N PRO A 51 6.33 -2.64 9.49
CA PRO A 51 5.09 -2.96 8.81
C PRO A 51 4.53 -4.28 9.35
N ALA A 52 3.35 -4.20 9.94
CA ALA A 52 2.66 -5.35 10.50
C ALA A 52 2.08 -6.24 9.39
N SER A 53 2.24 -7.55 9.57
CA SER A 53 1.50 -8.56 8.81
C SER A 53 0.30 -9.01 9.63
N GLY A 54 -0.90 -8.88 9.06
CA GLY A 54 -2.16 -9.28 9.66
C GLY A 54 -2.67 -10.60 9.10
N MET A 55 -3.40 -11.34 9.93
CA MET A 55 -4.13 -12.54 9.54
C MET A 55 -5.55 -12.49 10.10
N VAL A 56 -6.52 -12.83 9.24
CA VAL A 56 -7.92 -12.98 9.63
C VAL A 56 -8.43 -14.31 9.10
N LYS A 57 -8.96 -15.15 9.99
CA LYS A 57 -9.61 -16.42 9.67
C LYS A 57 -11.11 -16.27 9.75
N LEU A 58 -11.79 -16.69 8.70
CA LEU A 58 -13.21 -16.48 8.48
C LEU A 58 -13.94 -17.81 8.33
N ARG A 59 -15.21 -17.86 8.76
CA ARG A 59 -16.11 -18.97 8.45
C ARG A 59 -16.90 -18.63 7.18
N VAL A 60 -16.52 -19.25 6.07
CA VAL A 60 -17.06 -18.92 4.74
C VAL A 60 -18.18 -19.85 4.28
N GLN A 61 -18.51 -20.88 5.06
CA GLN A 61 -19.69 -21.71 4.83
C GLN A 61 -20.64 -21.67 6.02
N SER A 62 -21.91 -21.40 5.73
CA SER A 62 -23.00 -21.44 6.71
C SER A 62 -23.34 -22.88 7.11
N ALA A 63 -24.07 -23.06 8.21
CA ALA A 63 -24.56 -24.38 8.64
C ALA A 63 -25.48 -25.07 7.62
N ARG A 64 -26.09 -24.30 6.70
CA ARG A 64 -26.93 -24.80 5.61
C ARG A 64 -26.16 -25.13 4.33
N GLY A 65 -24.82 -25.07 4.37
CA GLY A 65 -23.95 -25.37 3.23
C GLY A 65 -23.76 -24.23 2.24
N VAL A 66 -24.43 -23.08 2.41
CA VAL A 66 -24.26 -21.91 1.55
C VAL A 66 -22.87 -21.31 1.74
N VAL A 67 -22.13 -21.16 0.64
CA VAL A 67 -20.77 -20.62 0.58
C VAL A 67 -20.83 -19.11 0.34
N HIS A 68 -20.00 -18.36 1.07
CA HIS A 68 -19.91 -16.92 0.96
C HIS A 68 -19.22 -16.51 -0.36
N PRO A 69 -19.71 -15.47 -1.07
CA PRO A 69 -19.17 -15.06 -2.38
C PRO A 69 -17.71 -14.60 -2.34
N VAL A 70 -17.18 -14.26 -1.16
CA VAL A 70 -15.74 -13.96 -0.96
C VAL A 70 -14.81 -15.02 -1.54
N ILE A 71 -15.24 -16.30 -1.56
CA ILE A 71 -14.45 -17.38 -2.14
C ILE A 71 -14.21 -17.14 -3.64
N SER A 72 -15.22 -16.69 -4.37
CA SER A 72 -15.09 -16.37 -5.79
C SER A 72 -14.17 -15.17 -6.04
N GLU A 73 -14.08 -14.23 -5.11
CA GLU A 73 -13.20 -13.05 -5.25
C GLU A 73 -11.74 -13.35 -4.87
N LEU A 74 -11.51 -14.17 -3.83
CA LEU A 74 -10.17 -14.34 -3.25
C LEU A 74 -9.49 -15.66 -3.63
N VAL A 75 -10.24 -16.69 -4.02
CA VAL A 75 -9.72 -18.06 -4.21
C VAL A 75 -9.69 -18.47 -5.71
N ALA A 76 -10.20 -17.66 -6.63
CA ALA A 76 -10.45 -18.07 -8.03
C ALA A 76 -9.23 -18.61 -8.82
N ASP A 77 -9.49 -19.69 -9.57
CA ASP A 77 -8.72 -20.47 -10.56
C ASP A 77 -7.19 -20.30 -10.66
N GLY A 78 -6.46 -20.67 -9.60
CA GLY A 78 -4.99 -20.74 -9.71
C GLY A 78 -4.23 -21.21 -8.48
N LEU A 79 -4.88 -21.33 -7.33
CA LEU A 79 -4.25 -21.90 -6.14
C LEU A 79 -3.82 -23.35 -6.39
N GLY A 80 -2.51 -23.58 -6.36
CA GLY A 80 -1.90 -24.88 -6.66
C GLY A 80 -1.55 -25.11 -8.14
N LYS A 81 -1.77 -24.14 -9.03
CA LYS A 81 -1.20 -24.21 -10.39
C LYS A 81 0.30 -24.00 -10.29
N THR A 82 1.05 -25.05 -10.58
CA THR A 82 2.48 -24.95 -10.81
C THR A 82 2.76 -24.72 -12.29
N ASP A 83 3.80 -23.96 -12.61
CA ASP A 83 4.34 -23.94 -13.97
C ASP A 83 4.89 -25.33 -14.37
N GLU A 84 5.33 -25.47 -15.61
CA GLU A 84 5.94 -26.72 -16.12
C GLU A 84 7.19 -27.16 -15.33
N VAL A 85 7.70 -26.31 -14.42
CA VAL A 85 8.88 -26.52 -13.58
C VAL A 85 8.49 -26.71 -12.09
N GLY A 86 7.19 -26.81 -11.76
CA GLY A 86 6.73 -27.05 -10.39
C GLY A 86 6.68 -25.81 -9.50
N LYS A 87 6.90 -24.60 -10.04
CA LYS A 87 6.81 -23.34 -9.27
C LYS A 87 5.37 -22.84 -9.24
N LEU A 88 4.91 -22.42 -8.06
CA LEU A 88 3.59 -21.81 -7.93
C LEU A 88 3.46 -20.59 -8.86
N VAL A 89 2.45 -20.62 -9.71
CA VAL A 89 2.10 -19.47 -10.55
C VAL A 89 1.55 -18.38 -9.63
N PRO A 90 2.10 -17.15 -9.67
CA PRO A 90 1.58 -16.04 -8.89
C PRO A 90 0.10 -15.82 -9.22
N LEU A 91 -0.74 -15.66 -8.19
CA LEU A 91 -2.15 -15.33 -8.39
C LEU A 91 -2.24 -13.98 -9.10
N SER A 92 -2.55 -13.97 -10.40
CA SER A 92 -2.60 -12.79 -11.26
C SER A 92 -3.98 -12.11 -11.20
N GLY A 93 -4.54 -11.99 -9.99
CA GLY A 93 -5.78 -11.27 -9.75
C GLY A 93 -5.55 -9.76 -9.52
N PRO A 94 -6.59 -8.93 -9.67
CA PRO A 94 -6.55 -7.54 -9.22
C PRO A 94 -6.21 -7.47 -7.72
N THR A 95 -5.53 -6.40 -7.30
CA THR A 95 -5.20 -6.21 -5.88
C THR A 95 -6.49 -6.12 -5.05
N ARG A 96 -6.48 -6.73 -3.87
CA ARG A 96 -7.58 -6.68 -2.91
C ARG A 96 -7.08 -6.16 -1.57
N PHE A 97 -7.98 -5.54 -0.83
CA PHE A 97 -7.72 -5.14 0.54
C PHE A 97 -8.82 -5.68 1.45
N PHE A 98 -8.50 -5.87 2.73
CA PHE A 98 -9.53 -6.04 3.75
C PHE A 98 -9.42 -4.92 4.77
N ALA A 99 -10.56 -4.46 5.24
CA ALA A 99 -10.67 -3.38 6.22
C ALA A 99 -11.37 -3.88 7.47
N ILE A 100 -10.84 -3.51 8.63
CA ILE A 100 -11.44 -3.75 9.93
C ILE A 100 -11.67 -2.40 10.58
N GLU A 101 -12.90 -2.15 10.96
CA GLU A 101 -13.31 -0.93 11.64
C GLU A 101 -13.95 -1.28 12.98
N ARG A 102 -13.48 -0.62 14.03
CA ARG A 102 -14.05 -0.61 15.38
C ARG A 102 -14.36 0.83 15.74
N ALA A 103 -15.03 1.06 16.86
CA ALA A 103 -15.38 2.39 17.33
C ALA A 103 -14.20 3.38 17.23
N GLY A 104 -14.25 4.28 16.25
CA GLY A 104 -13.23 5.32 16.01
C GLY A 104 -11.92 4.87 15.37
N HIS A 105 -11.75 3.59 15.02
CA HIS A 105 -10.46 3.08 14.52
C HIS A 105 -10.63 2.12 13.35
N ARG A 106 -10.06 2.48 12.19
CA ARG A 106 -10.03 1.64 10.99
C ARG A 106 -8.61 1.25 10.61
N ARG A 107 -8.38 -0.05 10.39
CA ARG A 107 -7.16 -0.58 9.79
C ARG A 107 -7.50 -1.21 8.45
N VAL A 108 -6.65 -0.96 7.46
CA VAL A 108 -6.76 -1.57 6.14
C VAL A 108 -5.47 -2.32 5.86
N PHE A 109 -5.62 -3.51 5.30
CA PHE A 109 -4.53 -4.39 4.94
C PHE A 109 -4.66 -4.77 3.47
N ARG A 110 -3.55 -4.78 2.76
CA ARG A 110 -3.48 -5.34 1.42
C ARG A 110 -3.41 -6.85 1.52
N VAL A 111 -4.27 -7.56 0.79
CA VAL A 111 -4.22 -9.02 0.70
C VAL A 111 -2.95 -9.43 -0.05
N GLU A 112 -2.14 -10.30 0.56
CA GLU A 112 -0.95 -10.88 -0.09
C GLU A 112 -1.24 -12.29 -0.58
N PHE A 113 -1.88 -13.12 0.25
CA PHE A 113 -2.33 -14.46 -0.13
C PHE A 113 -3.47 -14.93 0.77
N VAL A 114 -4.16 -15.99 0.33
CA VAL A 114 -5.24 -16.61 1.10
C VAL A 114 -5.06 -18.12 1.17
N VAL A 115 -5.55 -18.71 2.25
CA VAL A 115 -5.56 -20.16 2.47
C VAL A 115 -7.00 -20.61 2.71
N ALA A 116 -7.53 -21.43 1.82
CA ALA A 116 -8.86 -22.02 1.94
C ALA A 116 -8.75 -23.41 2.58
N GLU A 117 -9.59 -23.70 3.58
CA GLU A 117 -9.58 -24.97 4.33
C GLU A 117 -10.98 -25.59 4.41
N GLY A 118 -11.01 -26.93 4.39
CA GLY A 118 -12.19 -27.75 4.73
C GLY A 118 -13.18 -27.97 3.58
N GLY A 119 -14.01 -29.02 3.75
CA GLY A 119 -15.08 -29.41 2.83
C GLY A 119 -14.58 -30.15 1.57
N ALA A 120 -15.27 -31.22 1.18
CA ALA A 120 -14.91 -31.99 -0.03
C ALA A 120 -15.32 -31.28 -1.33
N ALA A 121 -16.35 -30.44 -1.28
CA ALA A 121 -16.91 -29.76 -2.45
C ALA A 121 -16.71 -28.23 -2.43
N ALA A 122 -16.52 -27.62 -1.25
CA ALA A 122 -16.32 -26.18 -1.11
C ALA A 122 -15.59 -25.84 0.21
N PRO A 123 -14.80 -24.75 0.25
CA PRO A 123 -14.13 -24.30 1.47
C PRO A 123 -15.09 -23.99 2.62
N VAL A 124 -14.72 -24.39 3.84
CA VAL A 124 -15.47 -24.09 5.08
C VAL A 124 -14.87 -22.88 5.79
N LYS A 125 -13.55 -22.75 5.76
CA LYS A 125 -12.79 -21.65 6.37
C LYS A 125 -11.90 -20.99 5.33
N LEU A 126 -11.68 -19.69 5.51
CA LEU A 126 -10.76 -18.91 4.69
C LEU A 126 -9.87 -18.09 5.60
N THR A 127 -8.56 -18.24 5.46
CA THR A 127 -7.56 -17.42 6.14
C THR A 127 -7.00 -16.41 5.15
N ILE A 128 -7.11 -15.13 5.46
CA ILE A 128 -6.61 -14.01 4.65
C ILE A 128 -5.35 -13.48 5.33
N HIS A 129 -4.24 -13.45 4.59
CA HIS A 129 -3.00 -12.84 5.03
C HIS A 129 -2.81 -11.52 4.30
N GLY A 130 -2.48 -10.47 5.04
CA GLY A 130 -2.24 -9.17 4.46
C GLY A 130 -1.19 -8.35 5.18
N THR A 131 -0.77 -7.29 4.52
CA THR A 131 0.23 -6.35 5.02
C THR A 131 -0.43 -5.00 5.24
N ASP A 132 0.00 -4.29 6.28
CA ASP A 132 -0.54 -2.97 6.56
C ASP A 132 -0.17 -1.93 5.48
N MET A 133 -0.77 -0.75 5.58
CA MET A 133 -0.54 0.32 4.61
C MET A 133 0.87 0.91 4.71
N SER A 134 1.58 0.79 5.84
CA SER A 134 2.98 1.24 5.93
C SER A 134 3.89 0.45 4.99
N LYS A 135 3.63 -0.85 4.81
CA LYS A 135 4.39 -1.68 3.86
C LYS A 135 4.23 -1.23 2.41
N MET A 136 3.21 -0.41 2.09
CA MET A 136 3.06 0.15 0.76
C MET A 136 4.22 1.07 0.39
N LEU A 137 4.85 1.75 1.37
CA LEU A 137 6.04 2.56 1.13
C LEU A 137 7.22 1.73 0.62
N ALA A 138 7.31 0.45 1.00
CA ALA A 138 8.39 -0.42 0.53
C ALA A 138 8.31 -0.76 -0.97
N ARG A 139 7.20 -0.41 -1.63
CA ARG A 139 6.98 -0.65 -3.06
C ARG A 139 7.41 0.51 -3.94
N PHE A 140 7.77 1.63 -3.35
CA PHE A 140 8.24 2.82 -4.05
C PHE A 140 9.73 3.03 -3.75
N PRO A 141 10.52 3.44 -4.75
CA PRO A 141 11.92 3.75 -4.53
C PRO A 141 12.09 5.14 -3.89
N ALA A 142 13.10 5.28 -3.04
CA ALA A 142 13.57 6.54 -2.46
C ALA A 142 14.45 7.25 -3.48
N MET A 143 13.83 8.13 -4.26
CA MET A 143 14.46 8.70 -5.44
C MET A 143 15.62 9.62 -5.07
N SER A 144 16.81 9.33 -5.61
CA SER A 144 17.98 10.19 -5.48
C SER A 144 17.89 11.46 -6.33
N ALA A 145 17.24 11.39 -7.49
CA ALA A 145 17.08 12.50 -8.42
C ALA A 145 15.63 12.67 -8.94
N PRO A 146 14.64 12.92 -8.05
CA PRO A 146 13.21 12.87 -8.40
C PRO A 146 12.83 13.83 -9.53
N THR A 147 13.48 14.99 -9.65
CA THR A 147 13.17 15.98 -10.70
C THR A 147 13.46 15.47 -12.12
N THR A 148 14.40 14.53 -12.27
CA THR A 148 14.82 13.97 -13.56
C THR A 148 13.86 12.91 -14.12
N TRP A 149 12.96 12.39 -13.28
CA TRP A 149 11.94 11.41 -13.64
C TRP A 149 10.73 12.11 -14.27
N ALA A 150 10.97 12.74 -15.42
CA ALA A 150 10.00 13.49 -16.21
C ALA A 150 10.05 13.14 -17.70
N GLY A 151 10.68 12.00 -18.03
CA GLY A 151 10.75 11.46 -19.38
C GLY A 151 9.38 11.13 -19.99
N LYS A 152 9.40 10.63 -21.21
CA LYS A 152 8.22 10.12 -21.90
C LYS A 152 8.40 8.64 -22.14
N TRP A 153 7.32 7.88 -22.00
CA TRP A 153 7.29 6.51 -22.49
C TRP A 153 7.52 6.51 -23.99
N ALA A 154 8.49 5.71 -24.43
CA ALA A 154 8.75 5.47 -25.83
C ALA A 154 8.75 3.97 -26.10
N THR A 155 8.14 3.57 -27.21
CA THR A 155 8.10 2.17 -27.63
C THR A 155 9.40 1.82 -28.35
N PHE A 156 10.17 0.92 -27.76
CA PHE A 156 11.42 0.40 -28.29
C PHE A 156 11.18 -0.94 -28.98
N THR A 157 11.57 -1.00 -30.25
CA THR A 157 11.49 -2.22 -31.07
C THR A 157 12.84 -2.90 -31.24
N ARG A 158 13.95 -2.18 -31.03
CA ARG A 158 15.31 -2.69 -31.12
C ARG A 158 15.76 -3.30 -29.80
N ASP A 159 16.44 -4.43 -29.88
CA ASP A 159 17.17 -5.04 -28.78
C ASP A 159 18.66 -4.65 -28.89
N TRP A 160 19.22 -4.08 -27.82
CA TRP A 160 20.62 -3.66 -27.72
C TRP A 160 21.56 -4.79 -27.27
N ALA A 161 21.04 -5.99 -27.00
CA ALA A 161 21.85 -7.17 -26.72
C ALA A 161 22.52 -7.78 -27.98
N GLY A 162 22.10 -7.36 -29.19
CA GLY A 162 22.67 -7.83 -30.45
C GLY A 162 23.95 -7.08 -30.87
N PRO A 163 24.77 -7.66 -31.78
CA PRO A 163 25.90 -6.96 -32.39
C PRO A 163 25.47 -5.61 -32.98
N ASP A 164 26.31 -4.56 -32.86
CA ASP A 164 25.98 -3.18 -33.27
C ASP A 164 25.47 -3.05 -34.72
N ASN A 165 25.86 -3.99 -35.58
CA ASN A 165 25.55 -4.09 -37.00
C ASN A 165 24.36 -5.01 -37.34
N VAL A 166 23.77 -5.70 -36.37
CA VAL A 166 22.59 -6.55 -36.55
C VAL A 166 21.44 -5.90 -35.78
N GLY A 167 20.44 -5.41 -36.50
CA GLY A 167 19.22 -4.83 -35.91
C GLY A 167 18.34 -5.90 -35.27
N VAL A 168 18.83 -6.53 -34.21
CA VAL A 168 18.04 -7.48 -33.40
C VAL A 168 16.85 -6.70 -32.85
N ARG A 169 15.66 -7.27 -33.01
CA ARG A 169 14.41 -6.68 -32.53
C ARG A 169 13.88 -7.53 -31.40
N PHE A 170 13.22 -6.90 -30.44
CA PHE A 170 12.45 -7.64 -29.47
C PHE A 170 11.31 -8.38 -30.19
N GLU A 171 11.05 -9.62 -29.80
CA GLU A 171 9.88 -10.37 -30.27
C GLU A 171 8.57 -9.61 -29.99
N LYS A 172 8.54 -8.88 -28.86
CA LYS A 172 7.48 -7.93 -28.51
C LYS A 172 8.12 -6.57 -28.19
N PRO A 173 7.69 -5.47 -28.84
CA PRO A 173 8.16 -4.13 -28.49
C PRO A 173 7.99 -3.85 -26.99
N ARG A 174 8.90 -3.07 -26.43
CA ARG A 174 8.89 -2.72 -25.00
C ARG A 174 8.74 -1.22 -24.86
N ASP A 175 7.83 -0.78 -24.00
CA ASP A 175 7.78 0.62 -23.61
C ASP A 175 8.83 0.86 -22.52
N LEU A 176 9.74 1.80 -22.77
CA LEU A 176 10.77 2.19 -21.83
C LEU A 176 10.64 3.67 -21.52
N HIS A 177 11.04 4.02 -20.30
CA HIS A 177 11.07 5.39 -19.82
C HIS A 177 12.47 5.72 -19.34
N ASP A 178 13.04 6.83 -19.82
CA ASP A 178 14.35 7.29 -19.38
C ASP A 178 14.23 7.87 -17.97
N ILE A 179 15.02 7.31 -17.04
CA ILE A 179 15.12 7.74 -15.66
C ILE A 179 16.60 7.87 -15.30
N LYS A 180 16.96 8.95 -14.62
CA LYS A 180 18.34 9.16 -14.19
C LYS A 180 18.45 8.84 -12.71
N LEU A 181 19.44 8.02 -12.39
CA LEU A 181 19.86 7.70 -11.03
C LEU A 181 21.10 8.51 -10.72
N ALA A 182 21.23 9.00 -9.49
CA ALA A 182 22.39 9.78 -9.09
C ALA A 182 23.63 8.89 -8.95
N THR A 183 24.72 9.27 -9.63
CA THR A 183 26.00 8.56 -9.59
C THR A 183 27.00 9.18 -8.61
N VAL A 184 26.75 10.41 -8.14
CA VAL A 184 27.60 11.18 -7.22
C VAL A 184 26.81 11.60 -5.99
N ALA A 185 27.40 11.45 -4.81
CA ALA A 185 26.73 11.63 -3.51
C ALA A 185 26.43 13.10 -3.16
N ASP A 186 27.34 14.03 -3.47
CA ASP A 186 27.31 15.40 -2.92
C ASP A 186 26.15 16.26 -3.44
N GLY A 187 25.49 15.87 -4.55
CA GLY A 187 24.39 16.63 -5.15
C GLY A 187 22.99 16.21 -4.71
N VAL A 188 22.85 15.12 -3.94
CA VAL A 188 21.54 14.48 -3.65
C VAL A 188 21.25 14.28 -2.17
N THR A 189 22.17 14.64 -1.29
CA THR A 189 21.94 14.60 0.16
C THR A 189 20.94 15.70 0.56
N VAL A 190 19.94 15.32 1.34
CA VAL A 190 18.94 16.24 1.90
C VAL A 190 19.16 16.33 3.41
N GLU A 191 19.22 17.55 3.93
CA GLU A 191 19.46 17.82 5.35
C GLU A 191 18.39 18.74 5.96
N GLY A 192 18.23 18.67 7.28
CA GLY A 192 17.21 19.43 8.02
C GLY A 192 16.60 18.66 9.18
N PRO A 193 15.49 19.17 9.77
CA PRO A 193 14.73 18.46 10.79
C PRO A 193 14.20 17.11 10.27
N ALA A 194 14.33 16.05 11.05
CA ALA A 194 14.06 14.68 10.62
C ALA A 194 12.66 14.46 10.06
N ASP A 195 11.63 15.00 10.70
CA ASP A 195 10.25 14.93 10.21
C ASP A 195 10.10 15.58 8.83
N GLN A 196 10.70 16.76 8.63
CA GLN A 196 10.63 17.50 7.37
C GLN A 196 11.41 16.80 6.26
N VAL A 197 12.63 16.33 6.55
CA VAL A 197 13.48 15.65 5.57
C VAL A 197 12.86 14.32 5.15
N ILE A 198 12.41 13.49 6.10
CA ILE A 198 11.73 12.22 5.81
C ILE A 198 10.47 12.47 4.98
N ARG A 199 9.62 13.43 5.39
CA ARG A 199 8.40 13.80 4.65
C ARG A 199 8.72 14.25 3.23
N ARG A 200 9.75 15.09 3.07
CA ARG A 200 10.19 15.60 1.77
C ARG A 200 10.65 14.46 0.86
N VAL A 201 11.50 13.55 1.35
CA VAL A 201 11.98 12.41 0.56
C VAL A 201 10.81 11.53 0.10
N ILE A 202 9.87 11.21 0.99
CA ILE A 202 8.69 10.41 0.64
C ILE A 202 7.83 11.15 -0.42
N ALA A 203 7.52 12.42 -0.18
CA ALA A 203 6.63 13.20 -1.06
C ALA A 203 7.24 13.40 -2.47
N GLU A 204 8.51 13.79 -2.55
CA GLU A 204 9.21 13.99 -3.83
C GLU A 204 9.38 12.66 -4.59
N SER A 205 9.66 11.57 -3.88
CA SER A 205 9.77 10.23 -4.48
C SER A 205 8.45 9.75 -5.06
N LEU A 206 7.35 9.85 -4.30
CA LEU A 206 6.01 9.49 -4.78
C LEU A 206 5.60 10.36 -5.98
N ALA A 207 5.81 11.68 -5.90
CA ALA A 207 5.51 12.58 -7.01
C ALA A 207 6.34 12.25 -8.27
N ALA A 208 7.58 11.80 -8.13
CA ALA A 208 8.39 11.32 -9.24
C ALA A 208 7.86 10.01 -9.84
N VAL A 209 7.42 9.05 -9.02
CA VAL A 209 6.79 7.81 -9.50
C VAL A 209 5.53 8.13 -10.31
N TRP A 210 4.63 8.98 -9.79
CA TRP A 210 3.38 9.30 -10.48
C TRP A 210 3.63 10.02 -11.80
N ARG A 211 4.61 10.93 -11.86
CA ARG A 211 5.06 11.56 -13.11
C ARG A 211 5.63 10.54 -14.10
N ALA A 212 6.47 9.61 -13.64
CA ALA A 212 7.05 8.58 -14.49
C ALA A 212 6.01 7.59 -15.03
N ILE A 213 4.94 7.30 -14.28
CA ILE A 213 3.81 6.50 -14.79
C ILE A 213 3.08 7.24 -15.92
N GLY A 214 3.06 8.58 -15.88
CA GLY A 214 2.58 9.42 -16.99
C GLY A 214 1.06 9.41 -17.20
N GLN A 215 0.30 8.78 -16.30
CA GLN A 215 -1.17 8.77 -16.34
C GLN A 215 -1.72 10.00 -15.62
N GLN A 216 -2.34 10.92 -16.37
CA GLN A 216 -2.84 12.19 -15.84
C GLN A 216 -3.75 12.01 -14.60
N GLY A 217 -4.65 11.03 -14.63
CA GLY A 217 -5.54 10.74 -13.50
C GLY A 217 -4.83 10.24 -12.23
N LEU A 218 -3.60 9.75 -12.32
CA LEU A 218 -2.78 9.39 -11.14
C LEU A 218 -1.87 10.55 -10.70
N ILE A 219 -1.57 11.49 -11.58
CA ILE A 219 -0.81 12.69 -11.27
C ILE A 219 -1.69 13.70 -10.52
N ASP A 220 -2.92 13.90 -10.99
CA ASP A 220 -3.84 14.90 -10.44
C ASP A 220 -4.39 14.52 -9.06
N ASP A 221 -4.59 13.23 -8.81
CA ASP A 221 -5.11 12.73 -7.53
C ASP A 221 -4.43 11.40 -7.15
N PRO A 222 -3.18 11.41 -6.68
CA PRO A 222 -2.44 10.17 -6.46
C PRO A 222 -3.08 9.24 -5.41
N PRO A 223 -3.00 7.91 -5.57
CA PRO A 223 -3.58 6.94 -4.63
C PRO A 223 -2.81 6.86 -3.30
N VAL A 224 -1.56 7.37 -3.28
CA VAL A 224 -0.74 7.50 -2.07
C VAL A 224 -0.26 8.94 -1.96
N GLN A 225 -0.61 9.60 -0.86
CA GLN A 225 -0.27 10.99 -0.61
C GLN A 225 0.33 11.16 0.79
N VAL A 226 1.18 12.17 0.94
CA VAL A 226 1.84 12.50 2.21
C VAL A 226 1.12 13.69 2.83
N ALA A 227 0.73 13.59 4.10
CA ALA A 227 0.17 14.72 4.82
C ALA A 227 1.20 15.87 4.87
N PRO A 228 0.83 17.14 4.67
CA PRO A 228 1.80 18.23 4.54
C PRO A 228 2.34 18.75 5.88
N ALA A 229 1.61 18.61 6.98
CA ALA A 229 1.99 19.19 8.28
C ALA A 229 2.42 18.13 9.30
N THR A 230 3.41 18.49 10.13
CA THR A 230 3.71 17.84 11.41
C THR A 230 3.00 18.61 12.52
N VAL A 231 2.40 17.91 13.49
CA VAL A 231 1.93 18.56 14.71
C VAL A 231 3.06 18.51 15.75
N GLY A 232 3.56 19.67 16.16
CA GLY A 232 3.86 19.92 17.57
C GLY A 232 5.30 19.88 18.09
N HIS A 233 6.30 19.32 17.40
CA HIS A 233 7.63 19.13 18.03
C HIS A 233 8.82 19.36 17.10
N VAL A 234 9.92 19.87 17.69
CA VAL A 234 11.21 20.04 17.01
C VAL A 234 11.87 18.66 16.86
N SER A 235 12.13 18.25 15.62
CA SER A 235 12.84 17.02 15.30
C SER A 235 14.36 17.21 15.30
N PRO A 236 15.14 16.14 15.57
CA PRO A 236 16.60 16.20 15.44
C PRO A 236 17.01 16.49 14.00
N HIS A 237 18.19 17.09 13.82
CA HIS A 237 18.75 17.31 12.49
C HIS A 237 19.29 15.99 11.93
N VAL A 238 18.96 15.67 10.68
CA VAL A 238 19.42 14.46 9.99
C VAL A 238 19.91 14.79 8.59
N LEU A 239 20.78 13.93 8.08
CA LEU A 239 21.22 13.93 6.69
C LEU A 239 20.77 12.61 6.07
N ILE A 240 19.96 12.67 5.02
CA ILE A 240 19.46 11.51 4.29
C ILE A 240 20.02 11.57 2.87
N ARG A 241 20.64 10.49 2.45
CA ARG A 241 21.07 10.27 1.07
C ARG A 241 20.21 9.16 0.47
N PRO A 242 19.21 9.50 -0.37
CA PRO A 242 18.43 8.47 -1.04
C PRO A 242 19.30 7.67 -2.00
N THR A 243 19.12 6.35 -2.04
CA THR A 243 19.92 5.43 -2.88
C THR A 243 19.14 4.73 -3.97
N ASP A 244 17.93 5.22 -4.29
CA ASP A 244 16.99 4.61 -5.23
C ASP A 244 16.51 3.19 -4.82
N GLY A 245 16.79 2.80 -3.57
CA GLY A 245 16.27 1.61 -2.91
C GLY A 245 14.87 1.85 -2.35
N SER A 246 14.34 0.93 -1.54
CA SER A 246 12.98 1.05 -0.99
C SER A 246 12.83 2.24 -0.03
N ILE A 247 11.79 3.07 -0.20
CA ILE A 247 11.48 4.19 0.73
C ILE A 247 11.44 3.71 2.17
N TRP A 248 10.80 2.57 2.42
CA TRP A 248 10.69 2.04 3.77
C TRP A 248 12.05 1.61 4.33
N GLU A 249 12.83 0.85 3.56
CA GLU A 249 14.11 0.29 4.01
C GLU A 249 15.15 1.40 4.27
N GLU A 250 15.12 2.46 3.47
CA GLU A 250 16.04 3.59 3.65
C GLU A 250 15.63 4.51 4.81
N LEU A 251 14.33 4.76 5.01
CA LEU A 251 13.87 5.76 5.97
C LEU A 251 13.53 5.19 7.35
N ALA A 252 13.15 3.92 7.48
CA ALA A 252 12.81 3.32 8.77
C ALA A 252 13.96 3.38 9.80
N PRO A 253 15.24 3.10 9.43
CA PRO A 253 16.36 3.25 10.37
C PRO A 253 16.58 4.69 10.83
N VAL A 254 16.37 5.68 9.95
CA VAL A 254 16.50 7.11 10.29
C VAL A 254 15.33 7.56 11.17
N ALA A 255 14.13 7.06 10.89
CA ALA A 255 12.93 7.35 11.68
C ALA A 255 13.05 6.84 13.13
N ALA A 256 13.77 5.74 13.36
CA ALA A 256 14.02 5.22 14.70
C ALA A 256 14.70 6.23 15.66
N ALA A 257 15.27 7.33 15.14
CA ALA A 257 15.80 8.44 15.93
C ALA A 257 14.74 9.35 16.59
N GLY A 258 13.45 8.98 16.54
CA GLY A 258 12.36 9.68 17.24
C GLY A 258 11.21 10.15 16.35
N VAL A 259 11.19 9.75 15.08
CA VAL A 259 10.11 10.02 14.14
C VAL A 259 9.29 8.74 13.91
N MET A 260 7.97 8.88 13.81
CA MET A 260 7.07 7.80 13.45
C MET A 260 6.61 8.00 12.01
N ILE A 261 6.80 6.99 11.18
CA ILE A 261 6.20 6.93 9.85
C ILE A 261 4.99 6.00 9.95
N SER A 262 3.80 6.52 9.64
CA SER A 262 2.57 5.73 9.60
C SER A 262 1.85 5.92 8.28
N ALA A 263 1.10 4.93 7.84
CA ALA A 263 0.22 5.06 6.69
C ALA A 263 -1.15 4.45 6.99
N SER A 264 -2.20 5.12 6.55
CA SER A 264 -3.58 4.72 6.78
C SER A 264 -4.44 5.00 5.56
N MET A 265 -5.41 4.14 5.28
CA MET A 265 -6.38 4.38 4.21
C MET A 265 -7.40 5.42 4.66
N TRP A 266 -7.47 6.56 3.98
CA TRP A 266 -8.51 7.57 4.12
C TRP A 266 -9.68 7.28 3.19
N TRP A 267 -10.90 7.52 3.64
CA TRP A 267 -12.13 7.42 2.84
C TRP A 267 -12.88 8.76 2.80
N PRO A 268 -13.72 8.99 1.77
CA PRO A 268 -14.51 10.23 1.63
C PRO A 268 -15.39 10.62 2.81
N THR A 269 -15.71 9.69 3.72
CA THR A 269 -16.48 9.98 4.94
C THR A 269 -15.65 10.33 6.16
N ASP A 270 -14.32 10.23 6.07
CA ASP A 270 -13.42 10.50 7.18
C ASP A 270 -13.18 12.00 7.35
N PRO A 271 -12.68 12.45 8.52
CA PRO A 271 -12.24 13.83 8.69
C PRO A 271 -11.26 14.25 7.60
N ALA A 272 -11.44 15.47 7.09
CA ALA A 272 -10.52 16.05 6.12
C ALA A 272 -9.11 16.16 6.72
N ILE A 273 -8.10 15.91 5.89
CA ILE A 273 -6.71 16.02 6.29
C ILE A 273 -6.21 17.41 5.92
N PRO A 274 -5.75 18.22 6.89
CA PRO A 274 -5.28 19.58 6.61
C PRO A 274 -4.24 19.61 5.48
N GLY A 275 -4.51 20.44 4.47
CA GLY A 275 -3.63 20.65 3.32
C GLY A 275 -3.72 19.58 2.22
N LEU A 276 -4.60 18.58 2.35
CA LEU A 276 -4.95 17.65 1.26
C LEU A 276 -6.42 17.83 0.86
N THR A 277 -6.70 17.77 -0.44
CA THR A 277 -8.07 17.73 -0.97
C THR A 277 -8.30 16.35 -1.58
N LEU A 278 -8.91 15.45 -0.80
CA LEU A 278 -9.10 14.05 -1.18
C LEU A 278 -10.55 13.79 -1.59
N THR A 279 -10.75 13.11 -2.71
CA THR A 279 -12.09 12.80 -3.26
C THR A 279 -12.39 11.32 -3.40
N ARG A 280 -11.37 10.46 -3.30
CA ARG A 280 -11.48 9.00 -3.39
C ARG A 280 -10.68 8.34 -2.26
N PRO A 281 -10.78 7.01 -2.07
CA PRO A 281 -9.90 6.32 -1.16
C PRO A 281 -8.42 6.59 -1.46
N THR A 282 -7.67 6.98 -0.44
CA THR A 282 -6.27 7.37 -0.59
C THR A 282 -5.48 6.84 0.59
N VAL A 283 -4.32 6.23 0.33
CA VAL A 283 -3.37 5.91 1.40
C VAL A 283 -2.65 7.19 1.80
N VAL A 284 -2.86 7.62 3.04
CA VAL A 284 -2.25 8.82 3.58
C VAL A 284 -1.11 8.45 4.51
N VAL A 285 0.08 8.94 4.15
CA VAL A 285 1.32 8.78 4.90
C VAL A 285 1.48 9.97 5.84
N ARG A 286 1.67 9.70 7.13
CA ARG A 286 1.98 10.70 8.15
C ARG A 286 3.38 10.45 8.69
N VAL A 287 4.08 11.55 8.94
CA VAL A 287 5.40 11.58 9.55
C VAL A 287 5.25 12.44 10.78
N ASP A 288 5.32 11.84 11.97
CA ASP A 288 5.04 12.52 13.23
C ASP A 288 6.23 12.39 14.17
N GLN A 289 6.65 13.49 14.79
CA GLN A 289 7.69 13.45 15.81
C GLN A 289 7.12 12.86 17.10
N ARG A 290 7.81 11.87 17.67
CA ARG A 290 7.43 11.33 18.97
C ARG A 290 7.89 12.27 20.08
N GLU A 291 7.00 12.46 21.04
CA GLU A 291 7.40 12.97 22.35
C GLU A 291 8.34 11.94 22.98
N LYS A 292 9.54 12.37 23.41
CA LYS A 292 10.41 11.49 24.21
C LYS A 292 9.61 11.11 25.44
N ALA A 293 9.40 9.81 25.68
CA ALA A 293 8.96 9.35 26.99
C ALA A 293 9.97 9.91 28.00
N VAL A 294 9.53 10.84 28.85
CA VAL A 294 10.31 11.32 29.97
C VAL A 294 10.49 10.11 30.89
N SER A 295 11.61 9.42 30.75
CA SER A 295 12.10 8.48 31.73
C SER A 295 12.40 9.28 32.99
N ASN A 296 11.42 9.42 33.87
CA ASN A 296 11.66 9.82 35.25
C ASN A 296 12.50 8.72 35.88
N VAL A 297 13.80 8.98 36.02
CA VAL A 297 14.68 8.31 36.98
C VAL A 297 14.89 9.28 38.13
#